data_AF-A0A7S2EZA6-F1
#
_entry.id   AF-A0A7S2EZA6-F1
#
_cell.length_a   1.000
_cell.length_b   1.000
_cell.length_c   1.000
_cell.angle_alpha   90.00
_cell.angle_beta   90.00
_cell.angle_gamma   90.00
#
_symmetry.space_group_name_H-M   'P 1'
#
loop_
_entity.id
_entity.type
_entity.pdbx_description
1 polymer ?
#
loop_
_entity_poly.entity_id
_entity_poly.type
_entity_poly.pdbx_seq_one_letter_code
_entity_poly.pdbx_strand_id
1 'polypeptide(L)'
;HGGSWSHSRHWMYRLVGRRLAKRGFATAVVGYGQYPTSGVHEMVEDVGAALSWLRSDAGRHGVDASRIFLLGHSSGGHLCALTALTGGGVGLSGIAALSSPMDIADHYAWEQGR
;
A
#
# COMPACT_ATOMS: atom_id res chain seq x y z
N HIS A 1 3.80 -3.65 -1.13
CA HIS A 1 4.61 -4.74 -1.77
C HIS A 1 3.71 -5.55 -2.71
N GLY A 2 4.24 -6.35 -3.64
CA GLY A 2 3.42 -7.22 -4.50
C GLY A 2 3.08 -8.56 -3.84
N GLY A 3 2.76 -9.59 -4.65
CA GLY A 3 2.56 -10.97 -4.19
C GLY A 3 1.15 -11.55 -4.39
N SER A 4 0.42 -11.11 -5.41
CA SER A 4 -0.93 -11.61 -5.73
C SER A 4 -1.85 -11.67 -4.50
N TRP A 5 -1.78 -10.63 -3.66
CA TRP A 5 -2.57 -10.48 -2.42
C TRP A 5 -2.36 -11.57 -1.33
N SER A 6 -1.46 -12.54 -1.55
CA SER A 6 -1.35 -13.74 -0.70
C SER A 6 0.08 -14.24 -0.40
N HIS A 7 1.06 -13.95 -1.26
CA HIS A 7 2.33 -14.69 -1.29
C HIS A 7 3.57 -13.91 -0.82
N SER A 8 3.42 -12.64 -0.42
CA SER A 8 4.58 -11.79 -0.11
C SER A 8 4.54 -11.27 1.32
N ARG A 9 5.63 -10.64 1.75
CA ARG A 9 5.71 -9.99 3.06
C ARG A 9 6.43 -8.65 2.93
N HIS A 10 6.14 -7.71 3.82
CA HIS A 10 6.70 -6.37 3.76
C HIS A 10 8.24 -6.37 3.81
N TRP A 11 8.87 -7.22 4.62
CA TRP A 11 10.33 -7.28 4.71
C TRP A 11 11.03 -7.68 3.40
N MET A 12 10.33 -8.32 2.46
CA MET A 12 10.90 -8.63 1.13
C MET A 12 11.17 -7.36 0.32
N TYR A 13 10.50 -6.25 0.63
CA TYR A 13 10.67 -4.94 0.00
C TYR A 13 11.61 -4.01 0.78
N ARG A 14 12.26 -4.50 1.86
CA ARG A 14 13.18 -3.68 2.68
C ARG A 14 14.30 -3.01 1.89
N LEU A 15 14.80 -3.66 0.85
CA LEU A 15 15.87 -3.11 0.01
C LEU A 15 15.38 -1.95 -0.87
N VAL A 16 14.14 -2.01 -1.35
CA VAL A 16 13.48 -0.89 -2.04
C VAL A 16 13.33 0.28 -1.07
N GLY A 17 12.81 0.01 0.12
CA GLY A 17 12.65 1.04 1.16
C GLY A 17 13.98 1.70 1.53
N ARG A 18 15.03 0.89 1.76
CA ARG A 18 16.37 1.39 2.06
C ARG A 18 16.98 2.21 0.92
N ARG A 19 16.70 1.86 -0.34
CA ARG A 19 17.16 2.60 -1.52
C ARG A 19 16.49 3.98 -1.63
N LEU A 20 15.20 4.08 -1.28
CA LEU A 20 14.47 5.36 -1.23
C LEU A 20 14.97 6.23 -0.06
N ALA A 21 15.16 5.63 1.12
CA ALA A 21 15.74 6.33 2.27
C ALA A 21 17.11 6.97 1.97
N LYS A 22 17.99 6.24 1.27
CA LYS A 22 19.28 6.76 0.81
C LYS A 22 19.18 7.95 -0.17
N ARG A 23 18.01 8.19 -0.76
CA ARG A 23 17.73 9.31 -1.66
C ARG A 23 16.98 10.45 -0.97
N GLY A 24 16.86 10.43 0.36
CA GLY A 24 16.26 11.51 1.13
C GLY A 24 14.76 11.35 1.41
N PHE A 25 14.17 10.19 1.11
CA PHE A 25 12.76 9.92 1.41
C PHE A 25 12.59 9.23 2.76
N ALA A 26 11.74 9.75 3.64
CA ALA A 26 11.21 8.95 4.74
C ALA A 26 10.40 7.78 4.15
N THR A 27 10.77 6.55 4.50
CA THR A 27 10.18 5.36 3.85
C THR A 27 9.64 4.38 4.86
N ALA A 28 8.36 4.03 4.74
CA ALA A 28 7.71 2.95 5.48
C ALA A 28 7.38 1.80 4.51
N VAL A 29 7.76 0.57 4.87
CA VAL A 29 7.39 -0.62 4.11
C VAL A 29 6.22 -1.29 4.83
N VAL A 30 5.02 -0.93 4.40
CA VAL A 30 3.75 -1.33 5.02
C VAL A 30 3.45 -2.80 4.76
N GLY A 31 3.10 -3.53 5.81
CA GLY A 31 2.45 -4.83 5.72
C GLY A 31 0.94 -4.69 5.86
N TYR A 32 0.22 -5.61 5.23
CA TYR A 32 -1.24 -5.70 5.27
C TYR A 32 -1.62 -7.19 5.35
N GLY A 33 -2.85 -7.47 5.76
CA GLY A 33 -3.45 -8.79 5.80
C GLY A 33 -3.41 -9.49 4.45
N GLN A 34 -3.63 -10.79 4.40
CA GLN A 34 -3.45 -11.56 3.17
C GLN A 34 -4.52 -12.60 2.98
N TYR A 35 -4.82 -12.87 1.72
CA TYR A 35 -5.72 -13.94 1.35
C TYR A 35 -5.17 -15.30 1.85
N PRO A 36 -6.02 -16.20 2.37
CA PRO A 36 -7.49 -16.12 2.47
C PRO A 36 -8.03 -15.44 3.73
N THR A 37 -7.17 -14.98 4.65
CA THR A 37 -7.61 -14.41 5.93
C THR A 37 -8.16 -12.99 5.79
N SER A 38 -7.69 -12.24 4.80
CA SER A 38 -8.14 -10.87 4.51
C SER A 38 -8.48 -10.76 3.03
N GLY A 39 -9.61 -10.12 2.71
CA GLY A 39 -9.95 -9.72 1.35
C GLY A 39 -9.27 -8.40 0.98
N VAL A 40 -9.43 -7.99 -0.28
CA VAL A 40 -8.79 -6.76 -0.77
C VAL A 40 -9.29 -5.51 -0.03
N HIS A 41 -10.55 -5.51 0.44
CA HIS A 41 -11.09 -4.36 1.16
C HIS A 41 -10.36 -4.14 2.49
N GLU A 42 -10.18 -5.20 3.28
CA GLU A 42 -9.44 -5.15 4.54
C GLU A 42 -7.97 -4.77 4.31
N MET A 43 -7.36 -5.24 3.20
CA MET A 43 -5.99 -4.82 2.84
C MET A 43 -5.90 -3.32 2.54
N VAL A 44 -6.93 -2.72 1.94
CA VAL A 44 -7.00 -1.27 1.71
C VAL A 44 -7.18 -0.52 3.05
N GLU A 45 -7.98 -1.06 3.97
CA GLU A 45 -8.12 -0.52 5.32
C GLU A 45 -6.80 -0.55 6.10
N ASP A 46 -6.03 -1.63 6.02
CA ASP A 46 -4.70 -1.73 6.61
C ASP A 46 -3.74 -0.66 6.07
N VAL A 47 -3.78 -0.41 4.75
CA VAL A 47 -2.99 0.68 4.15
C VAL A 47 -3.47 2.04 4.65
N GLY A 48 -4.79 2.24 4.78
CA GLY A 48 -5.37 3.46 5.35
C GLY A 48 -4.96 3.69 6.81
N ALA A 49 -4.96 2.64 7.63
CA ALA A 49 -4.52 2.69 9.02
C ALA A 49 -3.03 3.05 9.12
N ALA A 50 -2.18 2.47 8.24
CA ALA A 50 -0.78 2.83 8.16
C ALA A 50 -0.56 4.30 7.78
N LEU A 51 -1.36 4.84 6.85
CA LEU A 51 -1.33 6.26 6.48
C LEU A 51 -1.75 7.17 7.65
N SER A 52 -2.80 6.79 8.37
CA SER A 52 -3.27 7.52 9.56
C SER A 52 -2.18 7.56 10.64
N TRP A 53 -1.57 6.41 10.92
CA TRP A 53 -0.45 6.30 11.86
C TRP A 53 0.73 7.18 11.43
N LEU A 54 1.15 7.09 10.16
CA LEU A 54 2.24 7.90 9.62
C LEU A 54 1.99 9.40 9.80
N ARG A 55 0.75 9.86 9.57
CA ARG A 55 0.39 11.27 9.75
C ARG A 55 0.45 11.68 11.21
N SER A 56 -0.08 10.85 12.12
CA SER A 56 -0.05 11.13 13.55
C SER A 56 1.36 11.16 14.14
N ASP A 57 2.28 10.36 13.60
CA ASP A 57 3.64 10.19 14.13
C ASP A 57 4.71 10.99 13.35
N ALA A 58 4.31 11.65 12.25
CA ALA A 58 5.22 12.35 11.35
C ALA A 58 6.11 13.38 12.07
N GLY A 59 5.54 14.15 13.00
CA GLY A 59 6.26 15.15 13.78
C GLY A 59 7.40 14.56 14.63
N ARG A 60 7.20 13.35 15.16
CA ARG A 60 8.22 12.62 15.94
C ARG A 60 9.42 12.21 15.10
N HIS A 61 9.22 12.05 13.80
CA HIS A 61 10.24 11.65 12.85
C HIS A 61 10.78 12.80 11.97
N GLY A 62 10.31 14.03 12.19
CA GLY A 62 10.68 15.18 11.35
C GLY A 62 10.22 15.03 9.89
N VAL A 63 9.13 14.29 9.67
CA VAL A 63 8.57 14.02 8.35
C VAL A 63 7.43 14.99 8.07
N ASP A 64 7.34 15.46 6.84
CA ASP A 64 6.25 16.31 6.37
C ASP A 64 5.03 15.46 5.95
N ALA A 65 4.01 15.41 6.81
CA ALA A 65 2.79 14.63 6.59
C ALA A 65 1.91 15.15 5.44
N SER A 66 2.19 16.33 4.89
CA SER A 66 1.46 16.87 3.73
C SER A 66 1.95 16.32 2.39
N ARG A 67 3.12 15.64 2.38
CA ARG A 67 3.78 15.12 1.18
C ARG A 67 3.96 13.61 1.22
N ILE A 68 2.85 12.88 1.14
CA ILE A 68 2.84 11.41 1.20
C ILE A 68 2.55 10.82 -0.18
N PHE A 69 3.39 9.87 -0.61
CA PHE A 69 3.21 9.10 -1.83
C PHE A 69 3.06 7.61 -1.49
N LEU A 70 2.19 6.91 -2.21
CA LEU A 70 2.14 5.44 -2.19
C LEU A 70 2.93 4.86 -3.36
N LEU A 71 3.70 3.81 -3.12
CA LEU A 71 4.42 3.08 -4.16
C LEU A 71 4.20 1.57 -3.99
N GLY A 72 3.76 0.92 -5.06
CA GLY A 72 3.42 -0.48 -5.05
C GLY A 72 3.80 -1.19 -6.36
N HIS A 73 4.09 -2.49 -6.27
CA HIS A 73 4.39 -3.35 -7.40
C HIS A 73 3.33 -4.45 -7.51
N SER A 74 2.89 -4.79 -8.73
CA SER A 74 1.89 -5.84 -8.96
C SER A 74 0.63 -5.60 -8.11
N SER A 75 0.17 -6.59 -7.35
CA SER A 75 -0.96 -6.47 -6.40
C SER A 75 -0.81 -5.31 -5.42
N GLY A 76 0.41 -4.90 -5.07
CA GLY A 76 0.64 -3.77 -4.19
C GLY A 76 0.33 -2.42 -4.83
N GLY A 77 0.59 -2.28 -6.13
CA GLY A 77 0.21 -1.05 -6.83
C GLY A 77 -1.28 -1.01 -7.16
N HIS A 78 -1.93 -2.17 -7.30
CA HIS A 78 -3.40 -2.27 -7.28
C HIS A 78 -3.96 -1.73 -5.95
N LEU A 79 -3.43 -2.16 -4.81
CA LEU A 79 -3.81 -1.62 -3.49
C LEU A 79 -3.55 -0.11 -3.39
N CYS A 80 -2.42 0.40 -3.91
CA CYS A 80 -2.16 1.84 -3.93
C CYS A 80 -3.23 2.61 -4.70
N ALA A 81 -3.65 2.10 -5.86
CA ALA A 81 -4.69 2.71 -6.69
C ALA A 81 -6.04 2.69 -5.98
N LEU A 82 -6.44 1.54 -5.42
CA LEU A 82 -7.68 1.45 -4.64
C LEU A 82 -7.68 2.40 -3.47
N THR A 83 -6.65 2.40 -2.61
CA THR A 83 -6.56 3.34 -1.49
C THR A 83 -6.68 4.80 -1.95
N ALA A 84 -6.04 5.18 -3.05
CA ALA A 84 -6.12 6.54 -3.58
C ALA A 84 -7.53 6.91 -4.07
N LEU A 85 -8.26 5.96 -4.66
CA LEU A 85 -9.60 6.16 -5.21
C LEU A 85 -10.70 6.02 -4.15
N THR A 86 -10.47 5.24 -3.10
CA THR A 86 -11.45 4.95 -2.05
C THR A 86 -10.99 5.55 -0.73
N GLY A 87 -11.55 6.68 -0.31
CA GLY A 87 -11.57 7.23 1.07
C GLY A 87 -10.25 7.38 1.86
N GLY A 88 -9.47 6.32 2.01
CA GLY A 88 -8.16 6.27 2.69
C GLY A 88 -7.04 7.06 2.00
N GLY A 89 -7.24 7.52 0.77
CA GLY A 89 -6.28 8.28 -0.02
C GLY A 89 -6.31 9.80 0.19
N VAL A 90 -7.23 10.33 0.99
CA VAL A 90 -7.34 11.78 1.25
C VAL A 90 -6.00 12.32 1.70
N GLY A 91 -5.47 13.33 0.99
CA GLY A 91 -4.18 13.96 1.30
C GLY A 91 -2.94 13.20 0.80
N LEU A 92 -3.06 12.25 -0.13
CA LEU A 92 -1.92 11.72 -0.88
C LEU A 92 -1.48 12.72 -1.97
N SER A 93 -0.17 12.88 -2.12
CA SER A 93 0.44 13.68 -3.20
C SER A 93 0.51 12.92 -4.53
N GLY A 94 0.36 11.59 -4.51
CA GLY A 94 0.33 10.76 -5.70
C GLY A 94 0.60 9.29 -5.40
N ILE A 95 0.46 8.47 -6.45
CA ILE A 95 0.79 7.05 -6.40
C ILE A 95 1.74 6.65 -7.54
N ALA A 96 2.55 5.63 -7.30
CA ALA A 96 3.34 4.94 -8.31
C ALA A 96 2.96 3.44 -8.29
N ALA A 97 2.11 3.04 -9.24
CA ALA A 97 1.68 1.66 -9.42
C ALA A 97 2.52 0.98 -10.52
N LEU A 98 3.40 0.08 -10.12
CA LEU A 98 4.38 -0.56 -11.01
C LEU A 98 3.91 -1.95 -11.42
N SER A 99 3.69 -2.17 -12.72
CA SER A 99 3.26 -3.47 -13.28
C SER A 99 2.00 -4.03 -12.59
N SER A 100 1.04 -3.15 -12.28
CA SER A 100 -0.11 -3.49 -11.46
C SER A 100 -1.29 -3.95 -12.31
N PRO A 101 -1.92 -5.08 -11.95
CA PRO A 101 -3.22 -5.43 -12.52
C PRO A 101 -4.25 -4.43 -12.01
N MET A 102 -5.03 -3.84 -12.92
CA MET A 102 -6.06 -2.85 -12.58
C MET A 102 -7.46 -3.30 -12.99
N ASP A 103 -7.57 -4.20 -13.97
CA ASP A 103 -8.81 -4.86 -14.35
C ASP A 103 -8.78 -6.29 -13.81
N ILE A 104 -9.47 -6.49 -12.69
CA ILE A 104 -9.56 -7.78 -12.00
C ILE A 104 -10.99 -8.06 -11.52
N ALA A 105 -12.00 -7.55 -12.21
CA ALA A 105 -13.41 -7.74 -11.83
C ALA A 105 -13.75 -9.24 -11.65
N ASP A 106 -13.24 -10.08 -12.55
CA ASP A 106 -13.40 -11.54 -12.48
C ASP A 106 -12.77 -12.16 -11.23
N HIS A 107 -11.66 -11.58 -10.73
CA HIS A 107 -11.02 -12.04 -9.50
C HIS A 107 -11.91 -11.77 -8.28
N TYR A 108 -12.55 -10.60 -8.21
CA TYR A 108 -13.49 -10.27 -7.15
C TYR A 108 -14.73 -11.16 -7.18
N ALA A 109 -15.28 -11.43 -8.36
CA ALA A 109 -16.39 -12.37 -8.51
C ALA A 109 -16.02 -13.77 -8.01
N TRP A 110 -14.79 -14.22 -8.27
CA TRP A 110 -14.27 -15.48 -7.73
C TRP A 110 -14.10 -15.45 -6.20
N GLU A 111 -13.62 -14.36 -5.62
CA GLU A 111 -13.46 -14.23 -4.16
C GLU A 111 -14.82 -14.27 -3.42
N GLN A 112 -15.84 -13.59 -3.95
CA GLN A 112 -17.19 -13.54 -3.34
C GLN A 112 -17.99 -14.85 -3.50
N GLY A 113 -17.62 -15.68 -4.47
CA GLY A 113 -18.26 -16.98 -4.71
C GLY A 113 -17.74 -18.13 -3.84
N ARG A 114 -16.79 -17.86 -2.93
CA ARG A 114 -16.25 -18.84 -1.97
C ARG A 114 -16.92 -18.72 -0.61
#